data_AF-A0A392UHX6-F1
#
_entry.id   AF-A0A392UHX6-F1
#
_cell.length_a   1.000
_cell.length_b   1.000
_cell.length_c   1.000
_cell.angle_alpha   90.00
_cell.angle_beta   90.00
_cell.angle_gamma   90.00
#
_symmetry.space_group_name_H-M   'P 1'
#
loop_
_entity.id
_entity.type
_entity.pdbx_description
1 polymer ?
#
loop_
_entity_poly.entity_id
_entity_poly.type
_entity_poly.pdbx_seq_one_letter_code
_entity_poly.pdbx_strand_id
1 'polypeptide(L)' 'QPESLECVRRVRAIGEMNWKQFAANEVTEMRGHLLKYPVDVDRKGKVRSLPGQEEFPDVGGKIVGSFLAMKENLTI' A
#
# COMPACT_ATOMS: atom_id res chain seq x y z
N GLN A 1 2.46 -23.71 -6.58
CA GLN A 1 1.01 -23.40 -6.63
C GLN A 1 0.79 -22.08 -5.90
N PRO A 2 -0.18 -21.24 -6.31
CA PRO A 2 -0.36 -19.88 -5.78
C PRO A 2 -0.71 -19.82 -4.28
N GLU A 3 -1.39 -20.85 -3.77
CA GLU A 3 -1.80 -20.99 -2.37
C GLU A 3 -0.66 -21.35 -1.41
N SER A 4 0.52 -21.69 -1.93
CA SER A 4 1.64 -22.07 -1.07
C SER A 4 2.18 -20.86 -0.31
N LEU A 5 2.58 -21.07 0.94
CA LEU A 5 3.17 -20.01 1.76
C LEU A 5 4.43 -19.40 1.13
N GLU A 6 5.22 -20.23 0.44
CA GLU A 6 6.38 -19.79 -0.32
C GLU A 6 5.99 -18.83 -1.45
N CYS A 7 4.95 -19.16 -2.23
CA CYS A 7 4.46 -18.31 -3.31
C CYS A 7 3.99 -16.97 -2.76
N VAL A 8 3.14 -16.98 -1.72
CA VAL A 8 2.61 -15.75 -1.11
C VAL A 8 3.73 -14.88 -0.53
N ARG A 9 4.74 -15.47 0.12
CA ARG A 9 5.92 -14.74 0.62
C ARG A 9 6.72 -14.10 -0.53
N ARG A 10 6.92 -14.82 -1.64
CA ARG A 10 7.61 -14.30 -2.83
C ARG A 10 6.85 -13.14 -3.46
N VAL A 11 5.55 -13.31 -3.68
CA VAL A 11 4.67 -12.28 -4.26
C VAL A 11 4.66 -11.02 -3.37
N ARG A 12 4.58 -11.18 -2.05
CA ARG A 12 4.70 -10.07 -1.09
C ARG A 12 6.04 -9.34 -1.24
N ALA A 13 7.17 -10.07 -1.30
CA ALA A 13 8.49 -9.46 -1.41
C ALA A 13 8.65 -8.66 -2.73
N ILE A 14 8.09 -9.16 -3.83
CA ILE A 14 8.05 -8.45 -5.11
C ILE A 14 7.24 -7.15 -4.96
N GLY A 15 6.05 -7.21 -4.37
CA GLY A 15 5.22 -6.03 -4.14
C GLY A 15 5.89 -4.98 -3.24
N GLU A 16 6.66 -5.41 -2.23
CA GLU A 16 7.42 -4.51 -1.35
C GLU A 16 8.58 -3.82 -2.07
N MET A 17 9.32 -4.55 -2.91
CA MET A 17 10.40 -3.99 -3.72
C MET A 17 9.87 -2.99 -4.74
N ASN A 18 8.78 -3.35 -5.45
CA ASN A 18 8.17 -2.48 -6.44
C ASN A 18 7.60 -1.21 -5.80
N TRP A 19 6.98 -1.31 -4.62
CA TRP A 19 6.49 -0.12 -3.91
C TRP A 19 7.62 0.84 -3.55
N LYS A 20 8.77 0.34 -3.09
CA LYS A 20 9.94 1.19 -2.79
C LYS A 20 10.43 1.92 -4.04
N GLN A 21 10.41 1.27 -5.20
CA GLN A 21 10.80 1.89 -6.47
C GLN A 21 9.76 2.93 -6.92
N PHE A 22 8.47 2.59 -6.80
CA PHE A 22 7.35 3.48 -7.16
C PHE A 22 7.34 4.77 -6.33
N ALA A 23 7.58 4.66 -5.01
CA ALA A 23 7.58 5.79 -4.09
C ALA A 23 8.96 6.49 -3.97
N ALA A 24 9.94 6.10 -4.79
CA ALA A 24 11.25 6.75 -4.78
C ALA A 24 11.18 8.12 -5.46
N ASN A 25 12.03 9.06 -5.02
CA ASN A 25 12.13 10.39 -5.63
C ASN A 25 12.65 10.32 -7.08
N GLU A 26 13.46 9.31 -7.41
CA GLU A 26 14.01 9.11 -8.74
C GLU A 26 13.11 8.19 -9.56
N VAL A 27 12.65 8.70 -10.71
CA VAL A 27 11.84 7.92 -11.64
C VAL A 27 12.73 6.94 -12.40
N THR A 28 12.42 5.65 -12.26
CA THR A 28 13.13 4.56 -12.93
C THR A 28 12.14 3.59 -13.57
N GLU A 29 12.56 2.88 -14.62
CA GLU A 29 11.70 1.91 -15.28
C GLU A 29 11.41 0.72 -14.35
N MET A 30 10.13 0.45 -14.13
CA MET A 30 9.66 -0.67 -13.31
C MET A 30 9.37 -1.88 -14.19
N ARG A 31 9.78 -3.08 -13.73
CA ARG A 31 9.56 -4.34 -14.45
C ARG A 31 8.24 -5.04 -14.13
N GLY A 32 7.34 -4.39 -13.39
CA GLY A 32 6.04 -4.94 -13.03
C GLY A 32 5.17 -3.95 -12.27
N HIS A 33 3.86 -4.23 -12.24
CA HIS A 33 2.85 -3.32 -11.70
C HIS A 33 2.26 -3.78 -10.35
N LEU A 34 2.68 -4.95 -9.86
CA LEU A 34 2.24 -5.43 -8.55
C LEU A 34 2.93 -4.59 -7.47
N LEU A 35 2.14 -3.86 -6.70
CA LEU A 35 2.60 -3.08 -5.54
C LEU A 35 1.98 -3.63 -4.27
N LYS A 36 2.75 -3.61 -3.17
CA LYS A 36 2.16 -3.75 -1.84
C LYS A 36 1.34 -2.48 -1.56
N TYR A 37 0.07 -2.66 -1.21
CA TYR A 37 -0.73 -1.54 -0.72
C TYR A 37 -0.10 -1.00 0.59
N PRO A 38 0.14 0.32 0.74
CA PRO A 38 1.04 0.88 1.74
C PRO A 38 0.45 0.95 3.17
N VAL A 39 -0.14 -0.15 3.61
CA VAL A 39 -0.72 -0.32 4.94
C VAL A 39 0.02 -1.39 5.74
N ASP A 40 0.03 -1.19 7.05
CA ASP A 40 0.40 -2.18 8.05
C ASP A 40 -0.86 -2.67 8.77
N VAL A 41 -0.88 -3.95 9.11
CA VAL A 41 -1.97 -4.58 9.87
C VAL A 41 -1.38 -5.14 11.15
N ASP A 42 -1.83 -4.62 12.29
CA ASP A 42 -1.34 -5.07 13.58
C ASP A 42 -1.93 -6.44 13.98
N ARG A 43 -1.45 -6.99 15.11
CA ARG A 43 -1.92 -8.30 15.62
C ARG A 43 -3.42 -8.35 15.94
N LYS A 44 -4.08 -7.19 16.12
CA LYS A 44 -5.51 -7.06 16.39
C LYS A 44 -6.32 -6.77 15.11
N GLY A 45 -5.66 -6.71 13.95
CA GLY A 45 -6.31 -6.38 12.67
C GLY A 45 -6.49 -4.88 12.43
N LYS A 46 -5.92 -4.00 13.27
CA LYS A 46 -5.99 -2.56 13.05
C LYS A 46 -5.09 -2.16 11.88
N VAL A 47 -5.70 -1.51 10.89
CA VAL A 47 -5.00 -0.97 9.73
C VAL A 47 -4.38 0.38 10.07
N ARG A 48 -3.12 0.57 9.70
CA ARG A 48 -2.37 1.83 9.81
C ARG A 48 -1.59 2.06 8.53
N SER A 49 -1.16 3.30 8.28
CA SER A 49 -0.17 3.56 7.24
C SER A 49 1.16 2.91 7.59
N LEU A 50 1.94 2.55 6.58
CA LEU A 50 3.34 2.19 6.79
C LEU A 50 4.12 3.42 7.31
N PRO A 51 5.10 3.26 8.21
CA PRO A 51 5.89 4.38 8.71
C PRO A 51 6.60 5.13 7.58
N GLY A 52 6.44 6.45 7.52
CA GLY A 52 7.03 7.30 6.47
C GLY A 52 6.30 7.21 5.13
N GLN A 53 5.10 6.62 5.12
CA GLN A 53 4.24 6.45 3.94
C GLN A 53 2.79 6.73 4.38
N GLU A 54 2.56 7.92 4.91
CA GLU A 54 1.25 8.35 5.38
C GLU A 54 0.34 8.81 4.23
N GLU A 55 0.95 9.25 3.12
CA GLU A 55 0.28 9.82 1.97
C GLU A 55 0.67 9.11 0.66
N PHE A 56 -0.23 9.14 -0.32
CA PHE A 56 0.09 8.68 -1.67
C PHE A 56 1.15 9.59 -2.31
N PRO A 57 2.18 9.01 -2.97
CA PRO A 57 3.11 9.78 -3.77
C PRO A 57 2.36 10.71 -4.73
N ASP A 58 2.91 11.90 -4.97
CA ASP A 58 2.41 12.96 -5.86
C ASP A 58 1.11 13.66 -5.44
N VAL A 59 0.15 12.96 -4.83
CA VAL A 59 -1.19 13.50 -4.53
C VAL A 59 -1.30 14.04 -3.11
N GLY A 60 -0.54 13.51 -2.15
CA GLY A 60 -0.63 13.92 -0.74
C GLY A 60 -1.91 13.42 -0.03
N GLY A 61 -2.68 12.53 -0.66
CA GLY A 61 -3.88 11.95 -0.07
C GLY A 61 -3.53 10.93 1.01
N LYS A 62 -4.18 10.98 2.17
CA LYS A 62 -3.94 10.04 3.28
C LYS A 62 -4.28 8.60 2.86
N ILE A 63 -3.32 7.68 3.05
CA ILE A 63 -3.47 6.27 2.66
C ILE A 63 -4.60 5.57 3.41
N VAL A 64 -4.77 5.87 4.70
CA VAL A 64 -5.86 5.31 5.52
C VAL A 64 -7.15 6.13 5.43
N GLY A 65 -7.20 7.07 4.48
CA GLY A 65 -8.29 8.02 4.33
C GLY A 65 -8.34 9.06 5.45
N SER A 66 -9.38 9.88 5.37
CA SER A 66 -9.77 10.82 6.42
C SER A 66 -11.25 10.64 6.69
N PHE A 67 -11.61 10.54 7.97
CA PHE A 67 -13.01 10.63 8.35
C PHE A 67 -13.45 12.09 8.25
N LEU A 68 -13.93 12.50 7.09
CA LEU A 68 -14.72 13.72 6.99
C LEU A 68 -16.09 13.40 7.59
N ALA A 69 -16.68 14.35 8.32
CA ALA A 69 -18.05 14.25 8.85
C ALA A 69 -19.10 14.34 7.71
N MET A 70 -18.90 13.55 6.65
CA MET A 70 -19.77 13.40 5.50
C MET A 70 -20.79 12.32 5.84
N LYS A 71 -22.04 12.53 5.41
CA LYS A 71 -23.07 11.52 5.59
C LYS A 71 -22.65 10.27 4.82
N GLU A 72 -22.74 9.11 5.47
CA GLU A 72 -22.33 7.81 4.90
C GLU A 72 -23.00 7.52 3.55
N ASN A 73 -24.21 8.07 3.31
CA ASN A 73 -24.95 7.89 2.06
C ASN A 73 -24.40 8.66 0.84
N LEU A 74 -23.33 9.45 1.00
CA LEU A 74 -22.72 10.22 -0.09
C LEU A 74 -21.40 9.61 -0.59
N THR A 75 -20.95 8.47 -0.05
CA THR A 75 -19.62 7.91 -0.31
C THR A 75 -19.66 6.46 -0.84
N ILE A 76 -20.71 6.10 -1.57
CA ILE A 76 -20.88 4.78 -2.22
C ILE A 76 -20.72 4.91 -3.72
#